data_AF-A0A093UL63-F1
#
_entry.id   AF-A0A093UL63-F1
#
_cell.length_a   1.000
_cell.length_b   1.000
_cell.length_c   1.000
_cell.angle_alpha   90.00
_cell.angle_beta   90.00
_cell.angle_gamma   90.00
#
_symmetry.space_group_name_H-M   'P 1'
#
loop_
_entity.id
_entity.type
_entity.pdbx_description
1 polymer ?
#
loop_
_entity_poly.entity_id
_entity_poly.type
_entity_poly.pdbx_seq_one_letter_code
_entity_poly.pdbx_strand_id
1 'polypeptide(L)'
;FPEARTMAYKATNIQNGFKATGLVPLDPGHVYQKLTVQLRTPTPPPSRSSNSQSSCLQTPQNPRQFKRQITTIKKRINDHPTSPLERVDQAINRMSKAYEMSINELLIVRKEVHDLRAANEKEKKKRKRSRAHISYEGSLTAQEAQELIASRNKASESIPAAPVESEPQASQPRTFTTIF
;
A
#
# COMPACT_ATOMS: atom_id res chain seq x y z
N PHE A 1 -7.05 64.09 -9.98
CA PHE A 1 -8.15 64.61 -9.12
C PHE A 1 -7.63 65.63 -8.10
N PRO A 2 -7.20 66.83 -8.52
CA PRO A 2 -6.66 67.85 -7.60
C PRO A 2 -7.73 68.49 -6.69
N GLU A 3 -8.95 68.70 -7.18
CA GLU A 3 -10.04 69.35 -6.42
C GLU A 3 -10.55 68.50 -5.24
N ALA A 4 -10.62 67.18 -5.42
CA ALA A 4 -10.98 66.28 -4.32
C ALA A 4 -9.97 66.35 -3.17
N ARG A 5 -8.68 66.55 -3.51
CA ARG A 5 -7.60 66.66 -2.53
C ARG A 5 -7.71 67.94 -1.71
N THR A 6 -7.96 69.09 -2.34
CA THR A 6 -8.13 70.37 -1.62
C THR A 6 -9.37 70.37 -0.74
N MET A 7 -10.43 69.68 -1.18
CA MET A 7 -11.66 69.51 -0.37
C MET A 7 -11.47 68.56 0.81
N ALA A 8 -10.67 67.50 0.67
CA ALA A 8 -10.39 66.55 1.76
C ALA A 8 -9.56 67.21 2.89
N TYR A 9 -8.49 67.94 2.55
CA TYR A 9 -7.56 68.54 3.51
C TYR A 9 -7.96 69.93 4.02
N LYS A 10 -9.26 70.16 4.21
CA LYS A 10 -9.74 71.35 4.91
C LYS A 10 -9.47 71.23 6.41
N ALA A 11 -9.10 72.35 7.04
CA ALA A 11 -8.85 72.40 8.49
C ALA A 11 -10.03 71.86 9.31
N THR A 12 -11.26 72.11 8.87
CA THR A 12 -12.48 71.59 9.49
C THR A 12 -12.55 70.06 9.46
N ASN A 13 -12.23 69.43 8.33
CA ASN A 13 -12.24 67.97 8.21
C ASN A 13 -11.16 67.32 9.07
N ILE A 14 -9.98 67.94 9.11
CA ILE A 14 -8.86 67.49 9.95
C ILE A 14 -9.25 67.59 11.43
N GLN A 15 -9.73 68.75 11.89
CA GLN A 15 -10.16 68.97 13.26
C GLN A 15 -11.32 68.04 13.66
N ASN A 16 -12.28 67.83 12.77
CA ASN A 16 -13.39 66.90 13.00
C ASN A 16 -12.90 65.46 13.13
N GLY A 17 -11.88 65.06 12.36
CA GLY A 17 -11.22 63.76 12.52
C GLY A 17 -10.59 63.58 13.90
N PHE A 18 -9.83 64.57 14.37
CA PHE A 18 -9.22 64.54 15.72
C PHE A 18 -10.27 64.58 16.84
N LYS A 19 -11.37 65.31 16.66
CA LYS A 19 -12.52 65.29 17.58
C LYS A 19 -13.18 63.92 17.61
N ALA A 20 -13.39 63.31 16.45
CA ALA A 20 -14.04 61.99 16.34
C ALA A 20 -13.24 60.87 17.00
N THR A 21 -11.91 60.98 17.03
CA THR A 21 -11.03 60.05 17.75
C THR A 21 -10.87 60.37 19.24
N GLY A 22 -11.44 61.48 19.73
CA GLY A 22 -11.29 61.92 21.12
C GLY A 22 -9.88 62.40 21.46
N LEU A 23 -9.08 62.75 20.45
CA LEU A 23 -7.74 63.28 20.67
C LEU A 23 -7.74 64.78 20.99
N VAL A 24 -8.76 65.51 20.52
CA VAL A 24 -8.88 66.96 20.72
C VAL A 24 -10.33 67.36 21.04
N PRO A 25 -10.65 67.82 22.26
CA PRO A 25 -9.83 67.72 23.48
C PRO A 25 -9.52 66.25 23.81
N LEU A 26 -8.40 66.00 24.48
CA LEU A 26 -8.01 64.63 24.82
C LEU A 26 -9.02 64.04 25.81
N ASP A 27 -9.76 63.05 25.34
CA ASP A 27 -10.62 62.19 26.14
C ASP A 27 -10.05 60.76 26.11
N PRO A 28 -9.24 60.39 27.12
CA PRO A 28 -8.63 59.07 27.19
C PRO A 28 -9.67 57.96 27.15
N GLY A 29 -10.86 58.16 27.73
CA GLY A 29 -11.92 57.15 27.77
C GLY A 29 -12.38 56.75 26.37
N HIS A 30 -12.63 57.76 25.52
CA HIS A 30 -13.04 57.54 24.13
C HIS A 30 -11.92 56.91 23.28
N VAL A 31 -10.67 57.30 23.51
CA VAL A 31 -9.50 56.69 22.84
C VAL A 31 -9.33 55.22 23.25
N TYR A 32 -9.38 54.92 24.55
CA TYR A 32 -9.29 53.54 25.06
C TYR A 32 -10.44 52.68 24.58
N GLN A 33 -11.65 53.22 24.43
CA GLN A 33 -12.79 52.47 23.89
C GLN A 33 -12.58 52.07 22.42
N LYS A 34 -11.93 52.90 21.62
CA LYS A 34 -11.61 52.59 20.21
C LYS A 34 -10.41 51.65 20.08
N LEU A 35 -9.40 51.77 20.94
CA LEU A 35 -8.22 50.89 20.94
C LEU A 35 -8.50 49.52 21.57
N THR A 36 -9.40 49.48 22.54
CA THR A 36 -10.01 48.23 23.02
C THR A 36 -11.02 47.78 21.98
N VAL A 37 -10.53 47.51 20.76
CA VAL A 37 -11.18 46.58 19.88
C VAL A 37 -11.10 45.28 20.64
N GLN A 38 -12.16 44.97 21.41
CA GLN A 38 -12.45 43.58 21.66
C GLN A 38 -12.53 43.01 20.25
N LEU A 39 -11.48 42.29 19.84
CA LEU A 39 -11.59 41.28 18.81
C LEU A 39 -12.60 40.33 19.42
N ARG A 40 -13.87 40.71 19.25
CA ARG A 40 -14.98 39.82 19.32
C ARG A 40 -14.72 39.00 18.07
N THR A 41 -13.81 38.03 18.20
CA THR A 41 -14.08 36.70 17.71
C THR A 41 -15.50 36.50 18.20
N PRO A 42 -16.51 36.63 17.31
CA PRO A 42 -17.86 36.35 17.73
C PRO A 42 -17.72 35.02 18.44
N THR A 43 -18.10 34.98 19.72
CA THR A 43 -18.01 33.76 20.53
C THR A 43 -18.41 32.65 19.58
N PRO A 44 -17.49 31.72 19.22
CA PRO A 44 -17.74 30.80 18.12
C PRO A 44 -19.11 30.24 18.41
N PRO A 45 -20.09 30.46 17.50
CA PRO A 45 -21.51 30.43 17.83
C PRO A 45 -21.72 29.22 18.71
N PRO A 46 -22.16 29.44 19.97
CA PRO A 46 -21.83 28.61 21.14
C PRO A 46 -21.81 27.21 20.64
N SER A 47 -20.60 26.59 20.51
CA SER A 47 -20.38 25.34 19.77
C SER A 47 -21.67 24.61 19.86
N ARG A 48 -22.50 24.73 18.82
CA ARG A 48 -23.69 23.92 18.85
C ARG A 48 -22.97 22.57 18.89
N SER A 49 -23.36 21.73 19.83
CA SER A 49 -23.60 20.36 19.39
C SER A 49 -24.61 20.48 18.22
N SER A 50 -24.10 20.96 17.11
CA SER A 50 -24.57 20.77 15.80
C SER A 50 -23.93 19.42 15.62
N ASN A 51 -24.72 18.37 15.82
CA ASN A 51 -24.68 17.14 15.04
C ASN A 51 -24.79 17.47 13.52
N SER A 52 -24.00 18.45 13.10
CA SER A 52 -23.95 19.15 11.84
C SER A 52 -22.58 19.85 11.73
N GLN A 53 -21.52 19.29 12.35
CA GLN A 53 -20.58 18.60 11.47
C GLN A 53 -21.44 17.68 10.59
N SER A 54 -22.02 18.23 9.51
CA SER A 54 -22.58 17.40 8.46
C SER A 54 -21.37 16.92 7.68
N SER A 55 -20.50 16.18 8.38
CA SER A 55 -19.89 15.02 7.78
C SER A 55 -21.02 14.33 7.05
N CYS A 56 -20.87 14.13 5.75
CA CYS A 56 -21.82 13.42 4.90
C CYS A 56 -22.10 11.98 5.35
N LEU A 57 -21.59 11.57 6.52
CA LEU A 57 -21.63 10.25 7.11
C LEU A 57 -22.63 10.12 8.28
N GLN A 58 -23.28 11.20 8.73
CA GLN A 58 -24.23 11.15 9.85
C GLN A 58 -25.69 11.13 9.37
N THR A 59 -26.51 10.20 9.89
CA THR A 59 -27.93 10.05 9.54
C THR A 59 -28.73 11.34 9.81
N PRO A 60 -29.38 11.95 8.80
CA PRO A 60 -30.18 13.15 8.99
C PRO A 60 -31.36 12.89 9.93
N GLN A 61 -31.53 13.76 10.93
CA GLN A 61 -32.66 13.66 11.87
C GLN A 61 -33.86 14.53 11.45
N ASN A 62 -33.71 15.37 10.42
CA ASN A 62 -34.80 16.19 9.89
C ASN A 62 -34.66 16.47 8.37
N PRO A 63 -35.76 16.84 7.69
CA PRO A 63 -35.76 17.06 6.23
C PRO A 63 -34.82 18.18 5.77
N ARG A 64 -34.56 19.18 6.61
CA ARG A 64 -33.68 20.31 6.29
C ARG A 64 -32.21 19.89 6.29
N GLN A 65 -31.79 19.04 7.22
CA GLN A 65 -30.46 18.43 7.25
C GLN A 65 -30.27 17.52 6.04
N PHE A 66 -31.28 16.72 5.69
CA PHE A 66 -31.25 15.87 4.50
C PHE A 66 -31.03 16.68 3.21
N LYS A 67 -31.79 17.76 3.00
CA LYS A 67 -31.60 18.64 1.83
C LYS A 67 -30.17 19.22 1.77
N ARG A 68 -29.63 19.71 2.90
CA ARG A 68 -28.25 20.22 2.96
C ARG A 68 -27.22 19.15 2.62
N GLN A 69 -27.33 17.96 3.22
CA GLN A 69 -26.40 16.86 2.95
C GLN A 69 -26.43 16.44 1.47
N ILE A 70 -27.62 16.29 0.87
CA ILE A 70 -27.74 15.97 -0.56
C ILE A 70 -27.09 17.03 -1.42
N THR A 71 -27.28 18.33 -1.12
CA THR A 71 -26.62 19.40 -1.91
C THR A 71 -25.11 19.34 -1.80
N THR A 72 -24.56 19.03 -0.61
CA THR A 72 -23.12 18.87 -0.40
C THR A 72 -22.57 17.64 -1.12
N ILE A 73 -23.29 16.51 -1.08
CA ILE A 73 -22.90 15.27 -1.77
C ILE A 73 -22.92 15.48 -3.28
N LYS A 74 -24.00 16.07 -3.84
CA LYS A 74 -24.09 16.40 -5.26
C LYS A 74 -22.96 17.33 -5.70
N LYS A 75 -22.65 18.36 -4.90
CA LYS A 75 -21.53 19.25 -5.17
C LYS A 75 -20.20 18.50 -5.24
N ARG A 76 -19.89 17.64 -4.26
CA ARG A 76 -18.65 16.83 -4.26
C ARG A 76 -18.56 15.85 -5.43
N ILE A 77 -19.68 15.23 -5.81
CA ILE A 77 -19.75 14.35 -6.98
C ILE A 77 -19.48 15.15 -8.27
N ASN A 78 -20.01 16.37 -8.36
CA ASN A 78 -19.79 17.26 -9.50
C ASN A 78 -18.36 17.86 -9.50
N ASP A 79 -17.77 18.12 -8.34
CA ASP A 79 -16.40 18.65 -8.17
C ASP A 79 -15.33 17.59 -8.50
N HIS A 80 -15.69 16.29 -8.46
CA HIS A 80 -14.85 15.16 -8.88
C HIS A 80 -15.55 14.27 -9.91
N PRO A 81 -15.66 14.73 -11.17
CA PRO A 81 -16.24 13.94 -12.23
C PRO A 81 -15.20 12.93 -12.74
N THR A 82 -14.79 11.96 -11.91
CA THR A 82 -14.27 10.71 -12.48
C THR A 82 -15.49 10.01 -13.04
N SER A 83 -15.62 10.02 -14.36
CA SER A 83 -16.67 9.28 -15.06
C SER A 83 -16.75 7.87 -14.49
N PRO A 84 -17.95 7.29 -14.29
CA PRO A 84 -18.09 5.91 -13.82
C PRO A 84 -17.17 4.93 -14.58
N LEU A 85 -16.94 5.17 -15.87
CA LEU A 85 -16.04 4.39 -16.71
C LEU A 85 -14.57 4.49 -16.29
N GLU A 86 -14.09 5.67 -15.92
CA GLU A 86 -12.71 5.90 -15.49
C GLU A 86 -12.44 5.32 -14.08
N ARG A 87 -13.45 5.26 -13.22
CA ARG A 87 -13.34 4.53 -11.93
C ARG A 87 -13.23 3.03 -12.15
N VAL A 88 -14.00 2.49 -13.09
CA VAL A 88 -13.93 1.07 -13.47
C VAL A 88 -12.56 0.75 -14.08
N ASP A 89 -12.05 1.60 -14.98
CA ASP A 89 -10.72 1.44 -15.57
C ASP A 89 -9.60 1.44 -14.51
N GLN A 90 -9.64 2.36 -13.56
CA GLN A 90 -8.70 2.36 -12.44
C GLN A 90 -8.81 1.10 -11.56
N ALA A 91 -10.02 0.59 -11.33
CA ALA A 91 -10.23 -0.63 -10.56
C ALA A 91 -9.65 -1.85 -11.30
N ILE A 92 -9.90 -1.95 -12.61
CA ILE A 92 -9.34 -3.00 -13.49
C ILE A 92 -7.81 -2.94 -13.45
N ASN A 93 -7.21 -1.75 -13.62
CA ASN A 93 -5.75 -1.59 -13.59
C ASN A 93 -5.13 -2.01 -12.24
N ARG A 94 -5.79 -1.69 -11.11
CA ARG A 94 -5.35 -2.14 -9.78
C ARG A 94 -5.46 -3.65 -9.63
N MET A 95 -6.56 -4.25 -10.12
CA MET A 95 -6.76 -5.70 -10.09
C MET A 95 -5.73 -6.44 -10.95
N SER A 96 -5.43 -5.96 -12.16
CA SER A 96 -4.42 -6.56 -13.04
C SER A 96 -3.03 -6.55 -12.37
N LYS A 97 -2.62 -5.42 -11.77
CA LYS A 97 -1.34 -5.34 -11.04
C LYS A 97 -1.30 -6.30 -9.84
N ALA A 98 -2.38 -6.38 -9.07
CA ALA A 98 -2.45 -7.30 -7.94
C ALA A 98 -2.35 -8.77 -8.39
N TYR A 99 -2.98 -9.12 -9.51
CA TYR A 99 -2.90 -10.44 -10.10
C TYR A 99 -1.47 -10.78 -10.55
N GLU A 100 -0.80 -9.88 -11.27
CA GLU A 100 0.60 -10.05 -11.70
C GLU A 100 1.54 -10.27 -10.50
N MET A 101 1.41 -9.46 -9.44
CA MET A 101 2.18 -9.62 -8.21
C MET A 101 1.93 -11.00 -7.57
N SER A 102 0.66 -11.39 -7.44
CA SER A 102 0.30 -12.68 -6.82
C SER A 102 0.81 -13.89 -7.60
N ILE A 103 0.85 -13.82 -8.94
CA ILE A 103 1.43 -14.89 -9.77
C ILE A 103 2.93 -14.99 -9.52
N ASN A 104 3.64 -13.86 -9.49
CA ASN A 104 5.08 -13.84 -9.28
C ASN A 104 5.43 -14.42 -7.91
N GLU A 105 4.72 -14.01 -6.86
CA GLU A 105 4.87 -14.58 -5.52
C GLU A 105 4.58 -16.09 -5.50
N LEU A 106 3.48 -16.52 -6.13
CA LEU A 106 3.12 -17.93 -6.20
C LEU A 106 4.17 -18.76 -6.94
N LEU A 107 4.79 -18.22 -7.99
CA LEU A 107 5.87 -18.89 -8.71
C LEU A 107 7.10 -19.08 -7.83
N ILE A 108 7.51 -18.06 -7.08
CA ILE A 108 8.62 -18.13 -6.12
C ILE A 108 8.32 -19.20 -5.06
N VAL A 109 7.13 -19.14 -4.45
CA VAL A 109 6.72 -20.11 -3.41
C VAL A 109 6.70 -21.54 -3.95
N ARG A 110 6.21 -21.77 -5.18
CA ARG A 110 6.24 -23.11 -5.79
C ARG A 110 7.66 -23.64 -5.96
N LYS A 111 8.59 -22.78 -6.38
CA LYS A 111 10.00 -23.16 -6.52
C LYS A 111 10.61 -23.50 -5.16
N GLU A 112 10.41 -22.66 -4.16
CA GLU A 112 10.91 -22.91 -2.80
C GLU A 112 10.35 -24.20 -2.20
N VAL A 113 9.04 -24.45 -2.36
CA VAL A 113 8.41 -25.69 -1.91
C VAL A 113 8.99 -26.92 -2.61
N HIS A 114 9.24 -26.83 -3.91
CA HIS A 114 9.89 -27.90 -4.67
C HIS A 114 11.29 -28.19 -4.13
N ASP A 115 12.11 -27.16 -3.96
CA ASP A 115 13.50 -27.27 -3.50
C ASP A 115 13.56 -27.81 -2.06
N LEU A 116 12.68 -27.35 -1.18
CA LEU A 116 12.55 -27.87 0.19
C LEU A 116 12.16 -29.35 0.20
N ARG A 117 11.23 -29.78 -0.67
CA ARG A 117 10.85 -31.19 -0.77
C ARG A 117 12.00 -32.05 -1.28
N ALA A 118 12.73 -31.59 -2.30
CA ALA A 118 13.89 -32.30 -2.83
C ALA A 118 14.99 -32.45 -1.76
N ALA A 119 15.29 -31.38 -1.01
CA ALA A 119 16.24 -31.40 0.09
C ALA A 119 15.80 -32.34 1.22
N ASN A 120 14.51 -32.33 1.59
CA ASN A 120 13.97 -33.19 2.63
C ASN A 120 14.04 -34.68 2.24
N GLU A 121 13.72 -35.02 0.99
CA GLU A 121 13.87 -36.40 0.50
C GLU A 121 15.33 -36.86 0.51
N LYS A 122 16.28 -35.99 0.16
CA LYS A 122 17.71 -36.28 0.26
C LYS A 122 18.13 -36.55 1.70
N GLU A 123 17.68 -35.72 2.65
CA GLU A 123 17.98 -35.90 4.08
C GLU A 123 17.30 -37.15 4.66
N LYS A 124 16.06 -37.46 4.28
CA LYS A 124 15.41 -38.73 4.65
C LYS A 124 16.22 -39.93 4.17
N LYS A 125 16.68 -39.92 2.92
CA LYS A 125 17.54 -40.99 2.37
C LYS A 125 18.86 -41.10 3.15
N LYS A 126 19.50 -39.97 3.47
CA LYS A 126 20.73 -39.92 4.29
C LYS A 126 20.51 -40.50 5.69
N ARG A 127 19.44 -40.09 6.38
CA ARG A 127 19.08 -40.60 7.71
C ARG A 127 18.74 -42.09 7.70
N LYS A 128 18.06 -42.59 6.66
CA LYS A 128 17.81 -44.03 6.50
C LYS A 128 19.12 -44.81 6.34
N ARG A 129 20.06 -44.31 5.53
CA ARG A 129 21.39 -44.92 5.37
C ARG A 129 22.18 -44.91 6.69
N SER A 130 22.18 -43.78 7.42
CA SER A 130 22.91 -43.69 8.69
C SER A 130 22.27 -44.52 9.82
N ARG A 131 20.95 -44.76 9.77
CA ARG A 131 20.22 -45.58 10.75
C ARG A 131 20.07 -47.04 10.31
N ALA A 132 20.56 -47.42 9.13
CA ALA A 132 20.61 -48.82 8.74
C ALA A 132 21.55 -49.53 9.72
N HIS A 133 20.97 -50.33 10.61
CA HIS A 133 21.69 -51.07 11.63
C HIS A 133 22.72 -51.99 10.95
N ILE A 134 24.00 -51.88 11.34
CA ILE A 134 25.03 -52.81 10.90
C ILE A 134 24.83 -54.08 11.72
N SER A 135 24.14 -55.07 11.15
CA SER A 135 23.81 -56.36 11.78
C SER A 135 25.02 -57.29 11.98
N TYR A 136 26.22 -56.75 12.19
CA TYR A 136 27.42 -57.57 12.37
C TYR A 136 27.85 -57.53 13.84
N GLU A 137 27.43 -58.55 14.57
CA GLU A 137 27.72 -58.78 15.99
C GLU A 137 28.97 -59.68 16.20
N GLY A 138 29.65 -60.03 15.10
CA GLY A 138 30.96 -60.71 15.13
C GLY A 138 32.12 -59.71 15.03
N SER A 139 33.32 -60.10 15.46
CA SER A 139 34.55 -59.37 15.17
C SER A 139 35.08 -59.79 13.80
N LEU A 140 35.20 -58.85 12.87
CA LEU A 140 35.64 -59.13 11.49
C LEU A 140 37.12 -59.51 11.54
N THR A 141 37.44 -60.73 11.12
CA THR A 141 38.84 -61.18 11.13
C THR A 141 39.61 -60.56 9.96
N ALA A 142 40.94 -60.39 10.13
CA ALA A 142 41.78 -59.71 9.14
C ALA A 142 41.72 -60.33 7.74
N GLN A 143 41.46 -61.65 7.67
CA GLN A 143 41.35 -62.40 6.42
C GLN A 143 40.02 -62.13 5.69
N GLU A 144 38.89 -62.09 6.43
CA GLU A 144 37.59 -61.69 5.87
C GLU A 144 37.61 -60.25 5.34
N ALA A 145 38.32 -59.35 6.03
CA ALA A 145 38.51 -57.98 5.56
C ALA A 145 39.28 -57.91 4.22
N GLN A 146 40.32 -58.74 4.05
CA GLN A 146 41.09 -58.81 2.81
C GLN A 146 40.27 -59.37 1.64
N GLU A 147 39.45 -60.40 1.88
CA GLU A 147 38.58 -60.99 0.85
C GLU A 147 37.47 -60.03 0.39
N LEU A 148 36.91 -59.23 1.30
CA LEU A 148 35.94 -58.19 0.97
C LEU A 148 36.54 -57.05 0.12
N ILE A 149 37.79 -56.67 0.40
CA ILE A 149 38.50 -55.66 -0.40
C ILE A 149 38.83 -56.22 -1.79
N ALA A 150 39.30 -57.48 -1.87
CA ALA A 150 39.61 -58.13 -3.15
C ALA A 150 38.37 -58.31 -4.04
N SER A 151 37.25 -58.75 -3.48
CA SER A 151 35.98 -58.89 -4.21
C SER A 151 35.41 -57.55 -4.67
N ARG A 152 35.54 -56.50 -3.87
CA ARG A 152 35.13 -55.14 -4.27
C ARG A 152 35.97 -54.59 -5.43
N ASN A 153 37.28 -54.80 -5.40
CA ASN A 153 38.17 -54.35 -6.47
C ASN A 153 37.89 -55.08 -7.80
N LYS A 154 37.60 -56.40 -7.74
CA LYS A 154 37.19 -57.18 -8.93
C LYS A 154 35.86 -56.71 -9.53
N ALA A 155 34.92 -56.26 -8.72
CA ALA A 155 33.63 -55.73 -9.19
C ALA A 155 33.75 -54.34 -9.83
N SER A 156 34.78 -53.55 -9.49
CA SER A 156 35.06 -52.26 -10.11
C SER A 156 35.89 -52.33 -11.41
N GLU A 157 36.59 -53.43 -11.66
CA GLU A 157 37.39 -53.63 -12.89
C GLU A 157 36.56 -54.04 -14.12
N SER A 158 35.28 -54.41 -13.97
CA SER A 158 34.47 -54.96 -15.06
C SER A 158 33.60 -53.95 -15.83
N ILE A 159 33.96 -52.66 -15.91
CA ILE A 159 33.30 -51.71 -16.80
C ILE A 159 34.24 -51.36 -17.97
N PRO A 160 34.04 -51.94 -19.18
CA PRO A 160 34.70 -51.44 -20.38
C PRO A 160 34.03 -50.15 -20.85
N ALA A 161 34.87 -49.19 -21.22
CA ALA A 161 34.51 -47.94 -21.88
C ALA A 161 34.32 -48.14 -23.40
N ALA A 162 33.27 -47.54 -23.98
CA ALA A 162 33.18 -46.89 -25.31
C ALA A 162 31.69 -46.62 -25.68
N PRO A 163 31.36 -45.77 -26.69
CA PRO A 163 31.60 -44.34 -26.77
C PRO A 163 30.32 -43.52 -27.13
N VAL A 164 30.47 -42.20 -27.07
CA VAL A 164 29.52 -41.10 -27.37
C VAL A 164 29.00 -41.12 -28.83
N GLU A 165 27.69 -40.97 -29.07
CA GLU A 165 27.12 -40.07 -30.10
C GLU A 165 25.57 -39.94 -30.12
N SER A 166 25.12 -38.68 -30.20
CA SER A 166 23.95 -38.15 -30.94
C SER A 166 22.51 -38.23 -30.39
N GLU A 167 22.03 -37.09 -29.88
CA GLU A 167 20.69 -36.52 -30.19
C GLU A 167 20.91 -35.28 -31.09
N PRO A 168 19.96 -34.80 -31.94
CA PRO A 168 18.52 -34.71 -31.65
C PRO A 168 17.57 -34.97 -32.85
N GLN A 169 16.37 -35.48 -32.59
CA GLN A 169 15.25 -35.39 -33.54
C GLN A 169 14.06 -34.70 -32.87
N ALA A 170 13.83 -33.46 -33.32
CA ALA A 170 12.66 -32.66 -33.02
C ALA A 170 11.41 -33.33 -33.58
N SER A 171 10.36 -33.42 -32.76
CA SER A 171 9.01 -33.72 -33.21
C SER A 171 8.04 -32.73 -32.55
N GLN A 172 7.41 -31.89 -33.36
CA GLN A 172 6.25 -31.06 -33.03
C GLN A 172 5.09 -31.43 -33.96
N PRO A 173 3.86 -30.97 -33.73
CA PRO A 173 3.10 -30.99 -32.48
C PRO A 173 1.77 -31.76 -32.68
N ARG A 174 1.27 -32.41 -31.63
CA ARG A 174 -0.07 -33.04 -31.64
C ARG A 174 -1.14 -31.98 -31.40
N THR A 175 -2.02 -31.79 -32.38
CA THR A 175 -3.26 -31.02 -32.29
C THR A 175 -4.40 -31.89 -31.77
N PHE A 176 -5.07 -31.49 -30.70
CA PHE A 176 -6.44 -31.92 -30.33
C PHE A 176 -7.06 -30.77 -29.51
N THR A 177 -7.84 -29.89 -30.15
CA THR A 177 -9.32 -29.92 -30.29
C THR A 177 -10.05 -29.66 -28.97
N THR A 178 -10.55 -28.43 -28.87
CA THR A 178 -11.53 -27.91 -27.92
C THR A 178 -12.82 -28.74 -27.92
N ILE A 179 -13.35 -29.05 -26.75
CA ILE A 179 -14.76 -29.41 -26.54
C ILE A 179 -15.32 -28.44 -25.50
N PHE A 180 -16.52 -27.94 -25.81
CA PHE A 180 -17.28 -26.85 -25.19
C PHE A 180 -17.42 -26.88 -23.67
#